data_AF-A0A8T1JKR8-F1
#
_entry.id   AF-A0A8T1JKR8-F1
#
_cell.length_a   1.000
_cell.length_b   1.000
_cell.length_c   1.000
_cell.angle_alpha   90.00
_cell.angle_beta   90.00
_cell.angle_gamma   90.00
#
_symmetry.space_group_name_H-M   'P 1'
#
loop_
_entity.id
_entity.type
_entity.pdbx_description
1 polymer ?
#
loop_
_entity_poly.entity_id
_entity_poly.type
_entity_poly.pdbx_seq_one_letter_code
_entity_poly.pdbx_strand_id
1 'polypeptide(L)'
;MIFGSYEEGLYQAVMNNPPTSVVPNSYAKLAYEPAGIHAEEGANMFKHGDYNYLFFSHGVCCSFDTKKPAAGEEYKIKVCRSNAGVMDFRDSEGKSCTEGGGTIVLASHDDVYGPGGQGVYDDPTYGPILYYHYVNTTIGYADGQKQFGWNKLDFSSGWPVTASA
;
A
#
# COMPACT_ATOMS: atom_id res chain seq x y z
N MET A 1 11.04 10.73 3.62
CA MET A 1 10.24 9.93 4.57
C MET A 1 8.79 9.99 4.11
N ILE A 2 8.05 8.89 4.21
CA ILE A 2 6.62 8.83 3.89
C ILE A 2 5.88 8.33 5.13
N PHE A 3 4.74 8.93 5.44
CA PHE A 3 3.97 8.69 6.65
C PHE A 3 2.49 9.04 6.44
N GLY A 4 1.63 8.62 7.36
CA GLY A 4 0.19 8.87 7.31
C GLY A 4 -0.61 7.60 7.59
N SER A 5 -1.76 7.78 8.23
CA SER A 5 -2.75 6.74 8.50
C SER A 5 -4.09 7.44 8.71
N TYR A 6 -5.04 7.14 7.84
CA TYR A 6 -6.39 7.70 7.83
C TYR A 6 -6.35 9.23 7.67
N GLU A 7 -7.13 9.96 8.48
CA GLU A 7 -7.08 11.41 8.65
C GLU A 7 -7.00 12.18 7.31
N GLU A 8 -5.88 12.86 7.06
CA GLU A 8 -5.63 13.68 5.88
C GLU A 8 -4.88 12.93 4.76
N GLY A 9 -4.67 11.63 4.93
CA GLY A 9 -4.04 10.74 3.96
C GLY A 9 -2.53 10.57 4.14
N LEU A 10 -1.87 10.20 3.05
CA LEU A 10 -0.46 9.85 3.01
C LEU A 10 0.39 11.04 2.56
N TYR A 11 1.44 11.32 3.30
CA TYR A 11 2.33 12.44 3.07
C TYR A 11 3.76 11.97 2.94
N GLN A 12 4.56 12.80 2.26
CA GLN A 12 6.00 12.73 2.34
C GLN A 12 6.58 14.02 2.92
N ALA A 13 7.78 13.89 3.47
CA ALA A 13 8.65 14.99 3.84
C ALA A 13 10.08 14.68 3.39
N VAL A 14 10.78 15.71 2.91
CA VAL A 14 12.21 15.61 2.62
C VAL A 14 12.97 15.63 3.94
N MET A 15 13.87 14.67 4.11
CA MET A 15 14.74 14.60 5.30
C MET A 15 16.10 15.22 4.96
N ASN A 16 16.73 15.87 5.94
CA ASN A 16 18.13 16.28 5.84
C ASN A 16 19.06 15.07 5.72
N ASN A 17 20.34 15.31 5.42
CA ASN A 17 21.38 14.28 5.50
C ASN A 17 22.42 14.68 6.57
N PRO A 18 22.54 13.97 7.70
CA PRO A 18 21.80 12.74 8.06
C PRO A 18 20.29 12.98 8.33
N PRO A 19 19.43 11.95 8.20
CA PRO A 19 17.98 12.08 8.24
C PRO A 19 17.42 12.16 9.66
N THR A 20 17.97 13.04 10.48
CA THR A 20 17.54 13.28 11.86
C THR A 20 16.51 14.41 11.98
N SER A 21 16.27 15.16 10.90
CA SER A 21 15.27 16.23 10.85
C SER A 21 14.70 16.41 9.44
N VAL A 22 13.51 17.00 9.37
CA VAL A 22 12.80 17.32 8.14
C VAL A 22 13.26 18.69 7.60
N VAL A 23 13.37 18.80 6.27
CA VAL A 23 13.53 20.09 5.58
C VAL A 23 12.23 20.90 5.73
N PRO A 24 12.27 22.12 6.29
CA PRO A 24 11.05 22.93 6.48
C PRO A 24 10.25 23.11 5.20
N ASN A 25 8.91 23.11 5.31
CA ASN A 25 7.97 23.34 4.20
C ASN A 25 8.12 22.37 3.01
N SER A 26 8.64 21.15 3.23
CA SER A 26 8.83 20.14 2.19
C SER A 26 7.73 19.07 2.12
N TYR A 27 6.62 19.29 2.82
CA TYR A 27 5.54 18.32 2.91
C TYR A 27 4.71 18.28 1.62
N ALA A 28 4.41 17.08 1.15
CA ALA A 28 3.51 16.87 0.00
C ALA A 28 2.55 15.71 0.28
N LYS A 29 1.26 15.92 0.00
CA LYS A 29 0.23 14.86 0.04
C LYS A 29 0.39 13.99 -1.20
N LEU A 30 0.48 12.67 -1.01
CA LEU A 30 0.70 11.69 -2.07
C LEU A 30 -0.56 10.89 -2.40
N ALA A 31 -1.37 10.57 -1.40
CA ALA A 31 -2.64 9.86 -1.57
C ALA A 31 -3.63 10.26 -0.48
N TYR A 32 -4.92 10.13 -0.76
CA TYR A 32 -6.02 10.41 0.14
C TYR A 32 -7.30 9.76 -0.38
N GLU A 33 -7.98 9.02 0.50
CA GLU A 33 -9.33 8.51 0.30
C GLU A 33 -10.36 9.57 0.77
N PRO A 34 -11.07 10.27 -0.13
CA PRO A 34 -12.05 11.28 0.26
C PRO A 34 -13.33 10.70 0.88
N ALA A 35 -13.61 9.41 0.70
CA ALA A 35 -14.83 8.79 1.20
C ALA A 35 -14.69 8.24 2.64
N GLY A 36 -15.83 8.14 3.31
CA GLY A 36 -15.97 7.40 4.56
C GLY A 36 -15.04 7.90 5.66
N ILE A 37 -14.26 6.97 6.22
CA ILE A 37 -13.31 7.24 7.32
C ILE A 37 -11.89 7.51 6.82
N HIS A 38 -11.71 7.76 5.52
CA HIS A 38 -10.41 8.03 4.89
C HIS A 38 -9.40 6.88 5.02
N ALA A 39 -9.86 5.62 4.95
CA ALA A 39 -9.08 4.43 5.33
C ALA A 39 -7.90 4.12 4.38
N GLU A 40 -6.79 4.84 4.52
CA GLU A 40 -5.52 4.59 3.84
C GLU A 40 -4.33 4.73 4.79
N GLU A 41 -3.40 3.78 4.77
CA GLU A 41 -2.20 3.80 5.62
C GLU A 41 -1.08 2.90 5.07
N GLY A 42 0.01 2.73 5.82
CA GLY A 42 1.03 1.73 5.53
C GLY A 42 1.77 1.99 4.22
N ALA A 43 2.09 3.25 3.94
CA ALA A 43 2.73 3.67 2.70
C ALA A 43 4.13 3.08 2.52
N ASN A 44 4.44 2.60 1.31
CA ASN A 44 5.75 2.15 0.88
C ASN A 44 6.05 2.68 -0.53
N MET A 45 7.27 3.17 -0.75
CA MET A 45 7.70 3.69 -2.05
C MET A 45 8.71 2.73 -2.67
N PHE A 46 8.50 2.41 -3.95
CA PHE A 46 9.37 1.52 -4.71
C PHE A 46 9.65 2.08 -6.10
N LYS A 47 10.92 2.17 -6.48
CA LYS A 47 11.33 2.61 -7.83
C LYS A 47 11.42 1.39 -8.75
N HIS A 48 10.72 1.43 -9.89
CA HIS A 48 10.84 0.40 -10.91
C HIS A 48 10.73 1.01 -12.31
N GLY A 49 11.74 0.79 -13.14
CA GLY A 49 11.88 1.49 -14.42
C GLY A 49 11.83 3.01 -14.24
N ASP A 50 11.03 3.68 -15.06
CA ASP A 50 10.92 5.15 -15.05
C ASP A 50 9.99 5.69 -13.95
N TYR A 51 9.26 4.83 -13.24
CA TYR A 51 8.22 5.24 -12.30
C TYR A 51 8.60 4.96 -10.84
N ASN A 52 8.08 5.80 -9.95
CA ASN A 52 8.02 5.56 -8.52
C ASN A 52 6.61 5.08 -8.18
N TYR A 53 6.50 3.95 -7.51
CA TYR A 53 5.25 3.32 -7.13
C TYR A 53 5.02 3.54 -5.64
N LEU A 54 3.92 4.20 -5.30
CA LEU A 54 3.42 4.33 -3.95
C LEU A 54 2.43 3.19 -3.70
N PHE A 55 2.86 2.18 -2.96
CA PHE A 55 2.00 1.14 -2.42
C PHE A 55 1.42 1.59 -1.09
N PHE A 56 0.16 1.29 -0.84
CA PHE A 56 -0.51 1.61 0.42
C PHE A 56 -1.60 0.60 0.69
N SER A 57 -1.95 0.44 1.97
CA SER A 57 -3.12 -0.31 2.36
C SER A 57 -4.34 0.60 2.35
N HIS A 58 -5.45 0.11 1.80
CA HIS A 58 -6.75 0.76 1.77
C HIS A 58 -7.78 -0.13 2.48
N GLY A 59 -8.72 0.48 3.20
CA GLY A 59 -9.76 -0.21 3.94
C GLY A 59 -9.43 -0.43 5.41
N VAL A 60 -10.31 -1.14 6.10
CA VAL A 60 -10.24 -1.35 7.54
C VAL A 60 -9.34 -2.54 7.85
N CYS A 61 -8.29 -2.30 8.64
CA CYS A 61 -7.50 -3.35 9.22
C CYS A 61 -8.07 -3.79 10.58
N CYS A 62 -7.56 -4.93 11.04
CA CYS A 62 -7.48 -5.24 12.46
C CYS A 62 -8.82 -5.56 13.13
N SER A 63 -8.76 -6.12 14.35
CA SER A 63 -9.95 -6.49 15.13
C SER A 63 -10.96 -7.36 14.38
N PHE A 64 -10.51 -8.13 13.39
CA PHE A 64 -11.39 -8.95 12.55
C PHE A 64 -12.03 -10.12 13.30
N ASP A 65 -11.51 -10.43 14.48
CA ASP A 65 -12.06 -11.40 15.44
C ASP A 65 -13.28 -10.85 16.20
N THR A 66 -13.42 -9.53 16.30
CA THR A 66 -14.48 -8.86 17.09
C THR A 66 -15.43 -8.04 16.22
N LYS A 67 -14.95 -7.41 15.15
CA LYS A 67 -15.76 -6.63 14.21
C LYS A 67 -15.16 -6.66 12.80
N LYS A 68 -15.76 -7.48 11.93
CA LYS A 68 -15.43 -7.46 10.50
C LYS A 68 -16.08 -6.24 9.82
N PRO A 69 -15.36 -5.55 8.93
CA PRO A 69 -15.96 -4.54 8.06
C PRO A 69 -16.92 -5.20 7.06
N ALA A 70 -17.69 -4.38 6.35
CA ALA A 70 -18.51 -4.88 5.25
C ALA A 70 -17.61 -5.52 4.17
N ALA A 71 -18.17 -6.47 3.41
CA ALA A 71 -17.41 -7.14 2.35
C ALA A 71 -16.91 -6.11 1.32
N GLY A 72 -15.62 -6.15 1.04
CA GLY A 72 -14.95 -5.18 0.16
C GLY A 72 -14.42 -3.95 0.88
N GLU A 73 -14.72 -3.75 2.17
CA GLU A 73 -14.18 -2.65 2.99
C GLU A 73 -13.00 -3.12 3.86
N GLU A 74 -12.69 -4.41 3.87
CA GLU A 74 -11.48 -4.91 4.51
C GLU A 74 -10.21 -4.48 3.77
N TYR A 75 -9.11 -4.56 4.52
CA TYR A 75 -7.78 -4.22 4.06
C TYR A 75 -7.43 -4.85 2.70
N LYS A 76 -6.89 -4.03 1.81
CA LYS A 76 -6.33 -4.42 0.52
C LYS A 76 -5.14 -3.55 0.19
N ILE A 77 -4.28 -4.03 -0.69
CA ILE A 77 -3.10 -3.29 -1.16
C ILE A 77 -3.46 -2.60 -2.48
N LYS A 78 -3.34 -1.28 -2.51
CA LYS A 78 -3.47 -0.46 -3.71
C LYS A 78 -2.11 0.15 -4.07
N VAL A 79 -1.99 0.58 -5.33
CA VAL A 79 -0.80 1.25 -5.83
C VAL A 79 -1.14 2.43 -6.73
N CYS A 80 -0.29 3.44 -6.66
CA CYS A 80 -0.25 4.54 -7.61
C CYS A 80 1.18 4.73 -8.11
N ARG A 81 1.37 5.40 -9.24
CA ARG A 81 2.71 5.71 -9.74
C ARG A 81 2.88 7.17 -10.14
N SER A 82 4.12 7.64 -10.09
CA SER A 82 4.55 8.97 -10.53
C SER A 82 5.96 8.89 -11.13
N ASN A 83 6.20 9.59 -12.25
CA ASN A 83 7.55 9.75 -12.79
C ASN A 83 8.44 10.54 -11.81
N ALA A 84 7.92 11.65 -11.27
CA ALA A 84 8.65 12.53 -10.36
C ALA A 84 8.88 11.90 -8.98
N GLY A 85 7.96 11.04 -8.53
CA GLY A 85 8.03 10.35 -7.24
C GLY A 85 7.72 11.22 -6.02
N VAL A 86 7.41 12.50 -6.23
CA VAL A 86 7.14 13.47 -5.16
C VAL A 86 5.74 14.10 -5.25
N MET A 87 5.03 13.89 -6.35
CA MET A 87 3.72 14.46 -6.64
C MET A 87 3.09 13.71 -7.82
N ASP A 88 1.83 14.02 -8.16
CA ASP A 88 1.11 13.50 -9.34
C ASP A 88 1.10 11.96 -9.39
N PHE A 89 0.81 11.34 -8.24
CA PHE A 89 0.57 9.91 -8.17
C PHE A 89 -0.81 9.61 -8.73
N ARG A 90 -0.85 8.73 -9.73
CA ARG A 90 -2.08 8.30 -10.41
C ARG A 90 -2.16 6.79 -10.45
N ASP A 91 -3.36 6.27 -10.63
CA ASP A 91 -3.61 4.85 -10.88
C ASP A 91 -3.62 4.51 -12.37
N SER A 92 -3.92 3.24 -12.68
CA SER A 92 -3.97 2.70 -14.04
C SER A 92 -5.03 3.33 -14.93
N GLU A 93 -6.03 3.97 -14.34
CA GLU A 93 -7.10 4.68 -15.05
C GLU A 93 -6.82 6.19 -15.14
N GLY A 94 -5.71 6.65 -14.57
CA GLY A 94 -5.28 8.05 -14.58
C GLY A 94 -5.91 8.91 -13.49
N LYS A 95 -6.67 8.32 -12.55
CA LYS A 95 -7.28 9.04 -11.44
C LYS A 95 -6.22 9.43 -10.42
N SER A 96 -6.31 10.65 -9.90
CA SER A 96 -5.38 11.15 -8.88
C SER A 96 -5.54 10.37 -7.59
N CYS A 97 -4.43 9.97 -6.98
CA CYS A 97 -4.47 9.24 -5.71
C CYS A 97 -4.80 10.14 -4.52
N THR A 98 -4.69 11.46 -4.68
CA THR A 98 -5.23 12.42 -3.71
C THR A 98 -6.75 12.62 -3.83
N GLU A 99 -7.39 11.92 -4.77
CA GLU A 99 -8.84 11.98 -5.03
C GLU A 99 -9.47 10.57 -4.92
N GLY A 100 -8.84 9.66 -4.16
CA GLY A 100 -9.28 8.26 -4.01
C GLY A 100 -8.92 7.36 -5.19
N GLY A 101 -7.88 7.71 -5.94
CA GLY A 101 -7.27 6.82 -6.94
C GLY A 101 -6.57 5.62 -6.30
N GLY A 102 -6.23 4.64 -7.12
CA GLY A 102 -5.33 3.54 -6.76
C GLY A 102 -5.74 2.23 -7.43
N THR A 103 -4.79 1.59 -8.10
CA THR A 103 -4.98 0.27 -8.70
C THR A 103 -4.84 -0.80 -7.63
N ILE A 104 -5.81 -1.73 -7.54
CA ILE A 104 -5.71 -2.85 -6.59
C ILE A 104 -4.61 -3.81 -7.06
N VAL A 105 -3.68 -4.13 -6.16
CA VAL A 105 -2.61 -5.11 -6.39
C VAL A 105 -2.94 -6.44 -5.73
N LEU A 106 -3.48 -6.40 -4.52
CA LEU A 106 -3.87 -7.60 -3.76
C LEU A 106 -5.06 -7.28 -2.86
N ALA A 107 -6.10 -8.11 -2.93
CA ALA A 107 -7.27 -8.02 -2.06
C ALA A 107 -7.57 -9.40 -1.44
N SER A 108 -8.56 -9.48 -0.56
CA SER A 108 -9.03 -10.77 -0.04
C SER A 108 -9.42 -11.73 -1.16
N HIS A 109 -9.00 -12.98 -1.06
CA HIS A 109 -9.32 -14.09 -1.97
C HIS A 109 -9.07 -15.41 -1.25
N ASP A 110 -9.82 -16.46 -1.60
CA ASP A 110 -9.67 -17.79 -1.00
C ASP A 110 -9.59 -17.75 0.54
N ASP A 111 -8.49 -18.24 1.12
CA ASP A 111 -8.22 -18.20 2.56
C ASP A 111 -7.43 -16.96 3.03
N VAL A 112 -7.07 -16.06 2.12
CA VAL A 112 -6.40 -14.78 2.40
C VAL A 112 -7.44 -13.69 2.64
N TYR A 113 -7.46 -13.14 3.85
CA TYR A 113 -8.36 -12.05 4.23
C TYR A 113 -7.59 -10.83 4.73
N GLY A 114 -7.95 -9.65 4.23
CA GLY A 114 -7.38 -8.39 4.68
C GLY A 114 -5.86 -8.24 4.50
N PRO A 115 -5.26 -8.54 3.33
CA PRO A 115 -3.82 -8.37 3.14
C PRO A 115 -3.43 -6.89 3.16
N GLY A 116 -2.34 -6.54 3.86
CA GLY A 116 -1.80 -5.19 3.89
C GLY A 116 -0.60 -5.01 4.81
N GLY A 117 -0.34 -3.78 5.26
CA GLY A 117 0.88 -3.39 5.98
C GLY A 117 2.13 -3.73 5.17
N GLN A 118 2.05 -3.52 3.86
CA GLN A 118 2.97 -4.07 2.89
C GLN A 118 4.27 -3.27 2.78
N GLY A 119 5.29 -3.93 2.25
CA GLY A 119 6.41 -3.27 1.60
C GLY A 119 6.80 -3.98 0.32
N VAL A 120 7.56 -3.28 -0.50
CA VAL A 120 8.17 -3.83 -1.71
C VAL A 120 9.67 -3.62 -1.66
N TYR A 121 10.42 -4.66 -1.99
CA TYR A 121 11.87 -4.58 -2.15
C TYR A 121 12.30 -5.35 -3.40
N ASP A 122 13.48 -5.00 -3.91
CA ASP A 122 14.08 -5.69 -5.05
C ASP A 122 14.96 -6.84 -4.53
N ASP A 123 14.46 -8.07 -4.64
CA ASP A 123 15.16 -9.27 -4.22
C ASP A 123 16.22 -9.67 -5.25
N PRO A 124 17.46 -10.00 -4.83
CA PRO A 124 18.54 -10.33 -5.75
C PRO A 124 18.31 -11.62 -6.55
N THR A 125 17.40 -12.49 -6.12
CA THR A 125 17.08 -13.76 -6.78
C THR A 125 15.79 -13.68 -7.56
N TYR A 126 14.77 -13.05 -6.97
CA TYR A 126 13.40 -13.09 -7.49
C TYR A 126 12.92 -11.77 -8.11
N GLY A 127 13.72 -10.70 -8.03
CA GLY A 127 13.32 -9.36 -8.44
C GLY A 127 12.34 -8.73 -7.46
N PRO A 128 11.43 -7.84 -7.93
CA PRO A 128 10.49 -7.15 -7.04
C PRO A 128 9.57 -8.11 -6.27
N ILE A 129 9.67 -8.06 -4.94
CA ILE A 129 8.83 -8.84 -4.01
C ILE A 129 7.92 -7.92 -3.22
N LEU A 130 6.62 -8.22 -3.23
CA LEU A 130 5.63 -7.66 -2.31
C LEU A 130 5.56 -8.57 -1.08
N TYR A 131 5.78 -8.02 0.11
CA TYR A 131 5.56 -8.72 1.38
C TYR A 131 4.49 -8.00 2.20
N TYR A 132 3.73 -8.75 2.99
CA TYR A 132 2.57 -8.24 3.72
C TYR A 132 2.18 -9.17 4.87
N HIS A 133 1.27 -8.71 5.72
CA HIS A 133 0.57 -9.59 6.65
C HIS A 133 -0.88 -9.80 6.18
N TYR A 134 -1.48 -10.92 6.56
CA TYR A 134 -2.87 -11.24 6.25
C TYR A 134 -3.49 -12.16 7.30
N VAL A 135 -4.81 -12.28 7.31
CA VAL A 135 -5.50 -13.33 8.05
C VAL A 135 -5.68 -14.56 7.18
N ASN A 136 -5.19 -15.71 7.64
CA ASN A 136 -5.58 -16.99 7.07
C ASN A 136 -6.90 -17.45 7.71
N THR A 137 -7.98 -17.49 6.94
CA THR A 137 -9.33 -17.77 7.44
C THR A 137 -9.51 -19.20 7.96
N THR A 138 -8.60 -20.11 7.63
CA THR A 138 -8.57 -21.50 8.14
C THR A 138 -7.87 -21.64 9.49
N ILE A 139 -7.08 -20.63 9.91
CA ILE A 139 -6.37 -20.59 11.20
C ILE A 139 -7.17 -19.80 12.23
N GLY A 140 -7.54 -18.57 11.90
CA GLY A 140 -8.29 -17.68 12.79
C GLY A 140 -7.97 -16.20 12.58
N TYR A 141 -8.82 -15.35 13.15
CA TYR A 141 -8.83 -13.91 12.90
C TYR A 141 -8.13 -13.07 13.99
N ALA A 142 -7.64 -13.69 15.07
CA ALA A 142 -7.00 -12.95 16.15
C ALA A 142 -5.67 -12.35 15.68
N ASP A 143 -5.26 -11.22 16.26
CA ASP A 143 -4.05 -10.50 15.83
C ASP A 143 -2.78 -11.36 15.85
N GLY A 144 -2.62 -12.22 16.87
CA GLY A 144 -1.50 -13.16 16.98
C GLY A 144 -1.52 -14.33 16.00
N GLN A 145 -2.59 -14.49 15.22
CA GLN A 145 -2.74 -15.54 14.20
C GLN A 145 -2.51 -15.02 12.78
N LYS A 146 -2.28 -13.71 12.60
CA LYS A 146 -1.94 -13.14 11.30
C LYS A 146 -0.66 -13.79 10.76
N GLN A 147 -0.69 -14.10 9.48
CA GLN A 147 0.39 -14.77 8.78
C GLN A 147 1.20 -13.77 7.96
N PHE A 148 2.46 -14.10 7.72
CA PHE A 148 3.31 -13.41 6.76
C PHE A 148 3.07 -13.99 5.36
N GLY A 149 2.87 -13.12 4.38
CA GLY A 149 2.73 -13.47 2.97
C GLY A 149 3.71 -12.69 2.11
N TRP A 150 4.09 -13.28 0.97
CA TRP A 150 4.87 -12.59 -0.04
C TRP A 150 4.57 -13.14 -1.43
N ASN A 151 4.63 -12.28 -2.44
CA ASN A 151 4.42 -12.62 -3.85
C ASN A 151 5.47 -11.91 -4.71
N LYS A 152 5.81 -12.50 -5.86
CA LYS A 152 6.53 -11.78 -6.91
C LYS A 152 5.62 -10.70 -7.50
N LEU A 153 6.19 -9.58 -7.91
CA LEU A 153 5.49 -8.56 -8.70
C LEU A 153 5.93 -8.66 -10.16
N ASP A 154 4.96 -8.85 -11.04
CA ASP A 154 5.14 -8.74 -12.49
C ASP A 154 4.67 -7.36 -12.96
N PHE A 155 5.53 -6.65 -13.70
CA PHE A 155 5.26 -5.33 -14.27
C PHE A 155 5.04 -5.38 -15.79
N SER A 156 5.05 -6.57 -16.41
CA SER A 156 4.95 -6.76 -17.86
C SER A 156 3.67 -6.19 -18.48
N SER A 157 2.59 -6.11 -17.70
CA SER A 157 1.31 -5.49 -18.10
C SER A 157 1.34 -3.95 -18.10
N GLY A 158 2.44 -3.35 -17.64
CA GLY A 158 2.58 -1.91 -17.42
C GLY A 158 2.21 -1.45 -16.01
N TRP A 159 1.60 -2.30 -15.19
CA TRP A 159 1.31 -2.09 -13.76
C TRP A 159 1.70 -3.33 -12.95
N PRO A 160 2.06 -3.19 -11.66
CA PRO A 160 2.40 -4.33 -10.83
C PRO A 160 1.16 -5.20 -10.59
N VAL A 161 1.30 -6.49 -10.86
CA VAL A 161 0.36 -7.53 -10.48
C VAL A 161 1.09 -8.59 -9.67
N THR A 162 0.42 -9.16 -8.67
CA THR A 162 0.97 -10.30 -7.94
C THR A 162 1.04 -11.52 -8.85
N ALA A 163 2.20 -12.18 -8.90
CA ALA A 163 2.38 -13.49 -9.48
C ALA A 163 2.70 -14.50 -8.37
N SER A 164 2.22 -15.73 -8.54
CA SER A 164 2.63 -16.86 -7.69
C SER A 164 4.16 -17.01 -7.73
N ALA A 165 4.77 -17.20 -6.56
CA ALA A 165 6.21 -17.39 -6.42
C ALA A 165 6.71 -18.64 -7.15
#